data_AF-A0A2E9W9X8-F1
#
_entry.id   AF-A0A2E9W9X8-F1
#
_cell.length_a   1.000
_cell.length_b   1.000
_cell.length_c   1.000
_cell.angle_alpha   90.00
_cell.angle_beta   90.00
_cell.angle_gamma   90.00
#
_symmetry.space_group_name_H-M   'P 1'
#
loop_
_entity.id
_entity.type
_entity.pdbx_description
1 polymer ?
#
loop_
_entity_poly.entity_id
_entity_poly.type
_entity_poly.pdbx_seq_one_letter_code
_entity_poly.pdbx_strand_id
1 'polypeptide(L)'
;PDIEPRATEHIAEMIAMCESLIEQGFAYAAEGHVLFSVDKFDDYGKLSRRDRKEMIAGARVEVAPYKKDPADFVLWKPSEDDIPGWDSPWGRGRPGWHIECSAMSTRYLGENFDIHGGGSDLVFPHHENELAQSCCANQGSSYAKYWMHNGHLMVEGEKMSKSLGNFVTVHELLESWPGEAIRLAMIGTHYHQPINWTEDNLRQAKESLDRFYTALRQSADVTPVDMPVPRLFLEALCDDLNTPLAIAEFHNLVTRFNKAEKKYERAEAKGEILAAAKLLGILEADPEDWFTGSAGEDEAAEIDDLINQRADAKKNKDFATADKIRNDLLARGILLEDFKDGTSWKRV
;
A
#
# COMPACT_ATOMS: atom_id res chain seq x y z
N PRO A 1 -11.85 0.46 0.53
CA PRO A 1 -12.40 0.79 -0.82
C PRO A 1 -13.89 1.11 -0.68
N ASP A 2 -14.50 1.88 -1.60
CA ASP A 2 -15.96 2.14 -1.56
C ASP A 2 -16.77 0.85 -1.81
N ILE A 3 -16.24 -0.05 -2.63
CA ILE A 3 -16.80 -1.37 -2.93
C ILE A 3 -15.68 -2.42 -2.90
N GLU A 4 -15.93 -3.56 -2.24
CA GLU A 4 -15.00 -4.70 -2.15
C GLU A 4 -15.72 -5.98 -2.59
N PRO A 5 -15.93 -6.19 -3.90
CA PRO A 5 -16.77 -7.28 -4.39
C PRO A 5 -16.05 -8.62 -4.25
N ARG A 6 -16.80 -9.65 -3.86
CA ARG A 6 -16.29 -11.02 -3.77
C ARG A 6 -16.64 -11.80 -5.03
N ALA A 7 -15.66 -12.48 -5.62
CA ALA A 7 -15.86 -13.32 -6.80
C ALA A 7 -17.01 -14.34 -6.62
N THR A 8 -17.13 -14.92 -5.42
CA THR A 8 -18.18 -15.88 -5.06
C THR A 8 -19.60 -15.33 -5.12
N GLU A 9 -19.76 -14.01 -5.11
CA GLU A 9 -21.05 -13.32 -5.17
C GLU A 9 -21.42 -12.87 -6.60
N HIS A 10 -20.51 -13.06 -7.57
CA HIS A 10 -20.64 -12.54 -8.94
C HIS A 10 -20.52 -13.63 -10.01
N ILE A 11 -20.86 -14.87 -9.66
CA ILE A 11 -20.76 -16.03 -10.55
C ILE A 11 -21.68 -15.88 -11.76
N ALA A 12 -22.86 -15.29 -11.58
CA ALA A 12 -23.81 -15.07 -12.67
C ALA A 12 -23.24 -14.13 -13.74
N GLU A 13 -22.58 -13.05 -13.34
CA GLU A 13 -21.90 -12.10 -14.24
C GLU A 13 -20.76 -12.76 -15.00
N MET A 14 -19.98 -13.63 -14.34
CA MET A 14 -18.89 -14.38 -14.98
C MET A 14 -19.42 -15.38 -16.02
N ILE A 15 -20.50 -16.09 -15.71
CA ILE A 15 -21.17 -16.99 -16.65
C ILE A 15 -21.72 -16.21 -17.85
N ALA A 16 -22.41 -15.10 -17.61
CA ALA A 16 -22.97 -14.26 -18.67
C ALA A 16 -21.89 -13.71 -19.61
N MET A 17 -20.73 -13.30 -19.07
CA MET A 17 -19.59 -12.87 -19.89
C MET A 17 -19.02 -14.03 -20.73
N CYS A 18 -18.93 -15.23 -20.17
CA CYS A 18 -18.52 -16.42 -20.92
C CYS A 18 -19.48 -16.74 -22.08
N GLU A 19 -20.79 -16.67 -21.84
CA GLU A 19 -21.82 -16.86 -22.88
C GLU A 19 -21.68 -15.82 -24.00
N SER A 20 -21.55 -14.53 -23.64
CA SER A 20 -21.34 -13.44 -24.59
C SER A 20 -20.09 -13.64 -25.45
N LEU A 21 -18.95 -14.01 -24.84
CA LEU A 21 -17.71 -14.27 -25.56
C LEU A 21 -17.82 -15.47 -26.51
N ILE A 22 -18.59 -16.50 -26.15
CA ILE A 22 -18.86 -17.65 -27.02
C ILE A 22 -19.75 -17.22 -28.19
N GLU A 23 -20.84 -16.49 -27.94
CA GLU A 23 -21.77 -16.00 -28.97
C GLU A 23 -21.06 -15.12 -30.00
N GLN A 24 -20.11 -14.29 -29.55
CA GLN A 24 -19.31 -13.42 -30.40
C GLN A 24 -18.12 -14.13 -31.08
N GLY A 25 -17.87 -15.40 -30.76
CA GLY A 25 -16.80 -16.21 -31.38
C GLY A 25 -15.39 -15.96 -30.84
N PHE A 26 -15.26 -15.28 -29.70
CA PHE A 26 -13.99 -15.06 -29.00
C PHE A 26 -13.69 -16.13 -27.93
N ALA A 27 -14.66 -17.01 -27.64
CA ALA A 27 -14.47 -18.13 -26.73
C ALA A 27 -15.09 -19.42 -27.28
N TYR A 28 -14.71 -20.56 -26.71
CA TYR A 28 -15.28 -21.86 -27.04
C TYR A 28 -15.34 -22.77 -25.82
N ALA A 29 -16.32 -23.67 -25.81
CA ALA A 29 -16.40 -24.74 -24.82
C ALA A 29 -15.66 -26.00 -25.30
N ALA A 30 -14.93 -26.65 -24.40
CA ALA A 30 -14.25 -27.93 -24.66
C ALA A 30 -14.08 -28.70 -23.35
N GLU A 31 -14.50 -29.98 -23.32
CA GLU A 31 -14.31 -30.86 -22.15
C GLU A 31 -14.76 -30.22 -20.81
N GLY A 32 -15.93 -29.56 -20.79
CA GLY A 32 -16.47 -28.87 -19.61
C GLY A 32 -15.78 -27.54 -19.25
N HIS A 33 -14.75 -27.15 -19.99
CA HIS A 33 -14.11 -25.84 -19.87
C HIS A 33 -14.75 -24.84 -20.82
N VAL A 34 -14.59 -23.55 -20.51
CA VAL A 34 -14.71 -22.44 -21.46
C VAL A 34 -13.35 -21.77 -21.58
N LEU A 35 -12.89 -21.59 -22.81
CA LEU A 35 -11.59 -21.00 -23.12
C LEU A 35 -11.75 -19.76 -23.99
N PHE A 36 -10.94 -18.75 -23.73
CA PHE A 36 -10.77 -17.60 -24.60
C PHE A 36 -9.82 -17.96 -25.75
N SER A 37 -10.23 -17.63 -26.97
CA SER A 37 -9.48 -17.86 -28.21
C SER A 37 -8.57 -16.66 -28.47
N VAL A 38 -7.31 -16.73 -28.04
CA VAL A 38 -6.38 -15.59 -28.12
C VAL A 38 -6.13 -15.16 -29.57
N ASP A 39 -6.13 -16.10 -30.50
CA ASP A 39 -5.96 -15.84 -31.93
C ASP A 39 -7.08 -14.99 -32.56
N LYS A 40 -8.23 -14.85 -31.89
CA LYS A 40 -9.35 -14.03 -32.35
C LYS A 40 -9.26 -12.57 -31.94
N PHE A 41 -8.38 -12.23 -31.01
CA PHE A 41 -8.20 -10.85 -30.58
C PHE A 41 -6.89 -10.27 -31.12
N ASP A 42 -6.98 -9.52 -32.23
CA ASP A 42 -5.83 -8.95 -32.93
C ASP A 42 -4.96 -8.02 -32.05
N ASP A 43 -5.57 -7.37 -31.06
CA ASP A 43 -4.90 -6.45 -30.13
C ASP A 43 -4.26 -7.15 -28.92
N TYR A 44 -4.29 -8.48 -28.83
CA TYR A 44 -3.72 -9.22 -27.71
C TYR A 44 -2.20 -9.03 -27.60
N GLY A 45 -1.72 -8.60 -26.43
CA GLY A 45 -0.30 -8.31 -26.18
C GLY A 45 0.04 -6.82 -26.23
N LYS A 46 -0.92 -5.97 -26.57
CA LYS A 46 -0.73 -4.52 -26.68
C LYS A 46 -0.41 -3.86 -25.34
N LEU A 47 -0.99 -4.33 -24.23
CA LEU A 47 -0.72 -3.77 -22.90
C LEU A 47 0.69 -4.11 -22.43
N SER A 48 1.05 -5.39 -22.51
CA SER A 48 2.33 -5.93 -22.10
C SER A 48 3.47 -5.67 -23.10
N ARG A 49 3.14 -5.20 -24.31
CA ARG A 49 4.06 -5.00 -25.44
C ARG A 49 4.84 -6.27 -25.80
N ARG A 50 4.17 -7.42 -25.71
CA ARG A 50 4.75 -8.73 -26.03
C ARG A 50 4.21 -9.23 -27.36
N ASP A 51 5.10 -9.80 -28.18
CA ASP A 51 4.67 -10.51 -29.39
C ASP A 51 4.19 -11.92 -29.00
N ARG A 52 3.16 -12.42 -29.68
CA ARG A 52 2.61 -13.76 -29.52
C ARG A 52 3.68 -14.86 -29.62
N LYS A 53 4.71 -14.69 -30.46
CA LYS A 53 5.83 -15.64 -30.56
C LYS A 53 6.66 -15.71 -29.28
N GLU A 54 6.87 -14.59 -28.60
CA GLU A 54 7.59 -14.54 -27.33
C GLU A 54 6.77 -15.17 -26.19
N MET A 55 5.45 -14.98 -26.22
CA MET A 55 4.53 -15.59 -25.27
C MET A 55 4.54 -17.12 -25.37
N ILE A 56 4.48 -17.67 -26.59
CA ILE A 56 4.49 -19.12 -26.83
C ILE A 56 5.87 -19.73 -26.52
N ALA A 57 6.96 -19.04 -26.85
CA ALA A 57 8.32 -19.53 -26.57
C ALA A 57 8.64 -19.62 -25.06
N GLY A 58 8.01 -18.78 -24.23
CA GLY A 58 8.14 -18.83 -22.77
C GLY A 58 7.30 -19.92 -22.10
N ALA A 59 6.23 -20.38 -22.74
CA ALA A 59 5.34 -21.42 -22.25
C ALA A 59 6.00 -22.81 -22.44
N ARG A 60 6.93 -23.17 -21.55
CA ARG A 60 7.60 -24.49 -21.52
C ARG A 60 6.68 -25.64 -21.03
N VAL A 61 5.38 -25.59 -21.34
CA VAL A 61 4.38 -26.54 -20.84
C VAL A 61 3.69 -27.23 -22.00
N GLU A 62 3.46 -28.53 -21.84
CA GLU A 62 2.67 -29.34 -22.76
C GLU A 62 1.26 -28.74 -22.89
N VAL A 63 0.80 -28.52 -24.13
CA VAL A 63 -0.50 -27.90 -24.41
C VAL A 63 -1.58 -28.86 -23.91
N ALA A 64 -2.41 -28.40 -22.98
CA ALA A 64 -3.52 -29.20 -22.51
C ALA A 64 -4.44 -29.58 -23.69
N PRO A 65 -4.91 -30.84 -23.78
CA PRO A 65 -5.56 -31.37 -24.98
C PRO A 65 -6.86 -30.64 -25.36
N TYR A 66 -7.51 -30.00 -24.39
CA TYR A 66 -8.73 -29.22 -24.59
C TYR A 66 -8.49 -27.82 -25.20
N LYS A 67 -7.23 -27.38 -25.36
CA LYS A 67 -6.88 -26.11 -25.98
C LYS A 67 -6.67 -26.27 -27.49
N LYS A 68 -7.31 -25.41 -28.28
CA LYS A 68 -7.03 -25.25 -29.73
C LYS A 68 -5.70 -24.54 -29.95
N ASP A 69 -5.35 -23.60 -29.08
CA ASP A 69 -4.10 -22.86 -29.11
C ASP A 69 -3.38 -22.91 -27.75
N PRO A 70 -2.04 -23.09 -27.70
CA PRO A 70 -1.25 -22.98 -26.48
C PRO A 70 -1.52 -21.72 -25.64
N ALA A 71 -1.77 -20.59 -26.31
CA ALA A 71 -1.99 -19.28 -25.70
C ALA A 71 -3.40 -19.11 -25.10
N ASP A 72 -4.37 -19.93 -25.52
CA ASP A 72 -5.74 -19.84 -25.01
C ASP A 72 -5.78 -20.03 -23.50
N PHE A 73 -6.61 -19.25 -22.81
CA PHE A 73 -6.72 -19.29 -21.36
C PHE A 73 -8.14 -19.59 -20.91
N VAL A 74 -8.24 -20.15 -19.71
CA VAL A 74 -9.49 -20.61 -19.12
C VAL A 74 -10.32 -19.41 -18.65
N LEU A 75 -11.57 -19.35 -19.09
CA LEU A 75 -12.62 -18.49 -18.54
C LEU A 75 -13.44 -19.23 -17.47
N TRP A 76 -13.71 -20.52 -17.71
CA TRP A 76 -14.43 -21.41 -16.79
C TRP A 76 -13.81 -22.80 -16.82
N LYS A 77 -13.64 -23.45 -15.66
CA LYS A 77 -13.11 -24.82 -15.57
C LYS A 77 -14.02 -25.73 -14.74
N PRO A 78 -14.09 -27.04 -15.06
CA PRO A 78 -14.76 -28.03 -14.22
C PRO A 78 -14.27 -28.01 -12.78
N SER A 79 -15.15 -28.39 -11.86
CA SER A 79 -14.85 -28.52 -10.45
C SER A 79 -15.41 -29.85 -9.95
N GLU A 80 -14.57 -30.62 -9.27
CA GLU A 80 -14.96 -31.86 -8.60
C GLU A 80 -15.85 -31.55 -7.38
N ASP A 81 -16.55 -32.57 -6.88
CA ASP A 81 -17.52 -32.41 -5.78
C ASP A 81 -16.89 -31.97 -4.45
N ASP A 82 -15.60 -32.25 -4.25
CA ASP A 82 -14.85 -31.94 -3.03
C ASP A 82 -14.22 -30.54 -3.02
N ILE A 83 -14.30 -29.80 -4.14
CA ILE A 83 -13.83 -28.42 -4.26
C ILE A 83 -14.98 -27.45 -4.61
N PRO A 84 -14.88 -26.17 -4.23
CA PRO A 84 -15.93 -25.19 -4.54
C PRO A 84 -16.25 -25.13 -6.03
N GLY A 85 -17.55 -25.06 -6.34
CA GLY A 85 -18.05 -25.02 -7.71
C GLY A 85 -19.51 -24.60 -7.75
N TRP A 86 -19.95 -24.18 -8.92
CA TRP A 86 -21.28 -23.67 -9.23
C TRP A 86 -21.80 -24.30 -10.53
N ASP A 87 -23.11 -24.38 -10.66
CA ASP A 87 -23.74 -24.87 -11.87
C ASP A 87 -23.64 -23.82 -12.98
N SER A 88 -23.37 -24.28 -14.20
CA SER A 88 -23.29 -23.43 -15.39
C SER A 88 -23.76 -24.21 -16.63
N PRO A 89 -23.95 -23.55 -17.78
CA PRO A 89 -24.30 -24.20 -19.04
C PRO A 89 -23.29 -25.28 -19.49
N TRP A 90 -22.07 -25.25 -18.95
CA TRP A 90 -20.98 -26.18 -19.28
C TRP A 90 -20.77 -27.25 -18.21
N GLY A 91 -21.70 -27.37 -17.26
CA GLY A 91 -21.63 -28.26 -16.11
C GLY A 91 -21.04 -27.59 -14.87
N ARG A 92 -20.92 -28.37 -13.79
CA ARG A 92 -20.39 -27.89 -12.51
C ARG A 92 -18.94 -27.42 -12.68
N GLY A 93 -18.66 -26.18 -12.30
CA GLY A 93 -17.34 -25.61 -12.47
C GLY A 93 -17.08 -24.38 -11.62
N ARG A 94 -16.01 -23.66 -11.94
CA ARG A 94 -15.58 -22.45 -11.24
C ARG A 94 -14.87 -21.50 -12.21
N PRO A 95 -14.85 -20.20 -11.91
CA PRO A 95 -14.20 -19.22 -12.77
C PRO A 95 -12.70 -19.50 -12.95
N GLY A 96 -12.18 -19.10 -14.10
CA GLY A 96 -10.77 -18.88 -14.32
C GLY A 96 -10.33 -17.59 -13.63
N TRP A 97 -9.04 -17.48 -13.29
CA TRP A 97 -8.52 -16.36 -12.50
C TRP A 97 -8.84 -14.97 -13.11
N HIS A 98 -8.85 -14.84 -14.43
CA HIS A 98 -8.96 -13.54 -15.10
C HIS A 98 -10.41 -13.02 -15.22
N ILE A 99 -11.39 -13.91 -15.44
CA ILE A 99 -12.79 -13.51 -15.73
C ILE A 99 -13.43 -12.77 -14.55
N GLU A 100 -12.96 -13.05 -13.34
CA GLU A 100 -13.49 -12.46 -12.11
C GLU A 100 -13.37 -10.93 -12.17
N CYS A 101 -12.18 -10.42 -12.49
CA CYS A 101 -11.89 -9.00 -12.54
C CYS A 101 -12.68 -8.31 -13.66
N SER A 102 -12.69 -8.85 -14.89
CA SER A 102 -13.44 -8.28 -16.02
C SER A 102 -14.94 -8.19 -15.76
N ALA A 103 -15.54 -9.25 -15.20
CA ALA A 103 -16.97 -9.28 -14.92
C ALA A 103 -17.36 -8.30 -13.80
N MET A 104 -16.62 -8.31 -12.69
CA MET A 104 -16.91 -7.44 -11.55
C MET A 104 -16.62 -5.97 -11.85
N SER A 105 -15.50 -5.65 -12.49
CA SER A 105 -15.17 -4.26 -12.84
C SER A 105 -16.21 -3.68 -13.79
N THR A 106 -16.63 -4.42 -14.82
CA THR A 106 -17.69 -4.00 -15.75
C THR A 106 -19.01 -3.76 -15.02
N ARG A 107 -19.35 -4.59 -14.03
CA ARG A 107 -20.59 -4.45 -13.24
C ARG A 107 -20.63 -3.15 -12.44
N TYR A 108 -19.52 -2.76 -11.81
CA TYR A 108 -19.47 -1.63 -10.88
C TYR A 108 -19.01 -0.31 -11.52
N LEU A 109 -18.13 -0.38 -12.52
CA LEU A 109 -17.51 0.79 -13.15
C LEU A 109 -18.03 1.03 -14.58
N GLY A 110 -18.77 0.07 -15.15
CA GLY A 110 -19.22 0.08 -16.53
C GLY A 110 -18.18 -0.47 -17.50
N GLU A 111 -18.54 -0.53 -18.78
CA GLU A 111 -17.70 -1.08 -19.85
C GLU A 111 -16.42 -0.26 -20.10
N ASN A 112 -16.40 1.02 -19.70
CA ASN A 112 -15.26 1.93 -19.84
C ASN A 112 -15.09 2.73 -18.56
N PHE A 113 -13.89 2.72 -17.98
CA PHE A 113 -13.55 3.48 -16.78
C PHE A 113 -12.13 4.08 -16.85
N ASP A 114 -11.79 4.91 -15.87
CA ASP A 114 -10.61 5.77 -15.95
C ASP A 114 -9.29 5.03 -15.67
N ILE A 115 -9.15 4.38 -14.51
CA ILE A 115 -7.87 3.85 -14.02
C ILE A 115 -8.02 2.39 -13.59
N HIS A 116 -7.14 1.52 -14.08
CA HIS A 116 -6.98 0.14 -13.61
C HIS A 116 -5.58 -0.06 -13.03
N GLY A 117 -5.51 -0.55 -11.78
CA GLY A 117 -4.26 -0.66 -11.02
C GLY A 117 -3.87 -2.11 -10.69
N GLY A 118 -2.59 -2.38 -10.47
CA GLY A 118 -2.12 -3.68 -9.98
C GLY A 118 -0.61 -3.77 -9.83
N GLY A 119 -0.08 -4.93 -9.42
CA GLY A 119 1.36 -5.17 -9.41
C GLY A 119 1.94 -5.35 -10.82
N SER A 120 3.23 -5.10 -11.00
CA SER A 120 3.91 -5.26 -12.31
C SER A 120 3.87 -6.70 -12.86
N ASP A 121 3.71 -7.71 -12.00
CA ASP A 121 3.45 -9.09 -12.41
C ASP A 121 2.06 -9.30 -13.01
N LEU A 122 1.09 -8.44 -12.70
CA LEU A 122 -0.26 -8.54 -13.24
C LEU A 122 -0.35 -8.01 -14.67
N VAL A 123 0.62 -7.22 -15.15
CA VAL A 123 0.67 -6.75 -16.56
C VAL A 123 0.45 -7.93 -17.53
N PHE A 124 1.14 -9.05 -17.29
CA PHE A 124 0.97 -10.26 -18.07
C PHE A 124 1.08 -11.52 -17.20
N PRO A 125 0.16 -12.49 -17.32
CA PRO A 125 -0.96 -12.50 -18.29
C PRO A 125 -2.23 -11.82 -17.78
N HIS A 126 -2.31 -11.40 -16.50
CA HIS A 126 -3.59 -11.09 -15.86
C HIS A 126 -4.34 -9.92 -16.51
N HIS A 127 -3.79 -8.71 -16.51
CA HIS A 127 -4.42 -7.52 -17.07
C HIS A 127 -4.54 -7.58 -18.60
N GLU A 128 -3.61 -8.24 -19.29
CA GLU A 128 -3.74 -8.49 -20.74
C GLU A 128 -4.98 -9.35 -21.04
N ASN A 129 -5.22 -10.39 -20.23
CA ASN A 129 -6.40 -11.24 -20.36
C ASN A 129 -7.69 -10.49 -20.00
N GLU A 130 -7.65 -9.65 -18.97
CA GLU A 130 -8.81 -8.81 -18.61
C GLU A 130 -9.18 -7.85 -19.73
N LEU A 131 -8.19 -7.16 -20.30
CA LEU A 131 -8.39 -6.25 -21.42
C LEU A 131 -9.02 -7.02 -22.60
N ALA A 132 -8.49 -8.19 -22.94
CA ALA A 132 -9.00 -9.02 -24.02
C ALA A 132 -10.45 -9.47 -23.76
N GLN A 133 -10.74 -10.01 -22.56
CA GLN A 133 -12.09 -10.43 -22.16
C GLN A 133 -13.08 -9.28 -22.25
N SER A 134 -12.74 -8.12 -21.66
CA SER A 134 -13.65 -6.98 -21.56
C SER A 134 -13.91 -6.31 -22.91
N CYS A 135 -12.88 -6.12 -23.74
CA CYS A 135 -13.01 -5.54 -25.07
C CYS A 135 -13.73 -6.47 -26.07
N CYS A 136 -13.49 -7.78 -25.98
CA CYS A 136 -14.19 -8.76 -26.81
C CYS A 136 -15.64 -8.98 -26.37
N ALA A 137 -15.94 -8.92 -25.06
CA ALA A 137 -17.31 -9.00 -24.57
C ALA A 137 -18.11 -7.74 -24.91
N ASN A 138 -17.45 -6.56 -24.93
CA ASN A 138 -18.07 -5.26 -25.16
C ASN A 138 -17.38 -4.54 -26.34
N GLN A 139 -17.79 -4.83 -27.57
CA GLN A 139 -17.15 -4.28 -28.76
C GLN A 139 -17.12 -2.75 -28.77
N GLY A 140 -15.93 -2.18 -28.99
CA GLY A 140 -15.70 -0.73 -28.95
C GLY A 140 -15.32 -0.17 -27.58
N SER A 141 -15.33 -1.00 -26.53
CA SER A 141 -14.78 -0.65 -25.23
C SER A 141 -13.25 -0.53 -25.27
N SER A 142 -12.71 0.46 -24.56
CA SER A 142 -11.29 0.56 -24.21
C SER A 142 -10.95 -0.06 -22.85
N TYR A 143 -11.97 -0.54 -22.12
CA TYR A 143 -11.92 -1.06 -20.75
C TYR A 143 -11.42 -0.03 -19.74
N ALA A 144 -10.11 0.22 -19.70
CA ALA A 144 -9.47 1.21 -18.84
C ALA A 144 -8.65 2.21 -19.66
N LYS A 145 -8.79 3.51 -19.35
CA LYS A 145 -8.05 4.58 -20.06
C LYS A 145 -6.58 4.68 -19.60
N TYR A 146 -6.32 4.46 -18.32
CA TYR A 146 -5.00 4.47 -17.72
C TYR A 146 -4.74 3.16 -16.98
N TRP A 147 -3.53 2.62 -17.15
CA TRP A 147 -3.05 1.43 -16.46
C TRP A 147 -1.90 1.83 -15.54
N MET A 148 -2.03 1.53 -14.25
CA MET A 148 -1.02 1.87 -13.23
C MET A 148 -0.47 0.60 -12.60
N HIS A 149 0.85 0.40 -12.69
CA HIS A 149 1.49 -0.83 -12.20
C HIS A 149 2.59 -0.54 -11.21
N ASN A 150 2.45 -1.00 -9.95
CA ASN A 150 3.50 -0.82 -8.95
C ASN A 150 4.63 -1.85 -9.12
N GLY A 151 5.86 -1.45 -8.82
CA GLY A 151 7.04 -2.30 -8.85
C GLY A 151 6.98 -3.41 -7.80
N HIS A 152 7.82 -4.43 -8.01
CA HIS A 152 7.94 -5.56 -7.09
C HIS A 152 8.55 -5.17 -5.75
N LEU A 153 8.13 -5.88 -4.71
CA LEU A 153 8.76 -5.83 -3.40
C LEU A 153 9.89 -6.86 -3.32
N MET A 154 11.10 -6.37 -3.03
CA MET A 154 12.28 -7.14 -2.69
C MET A 154 12.49 -7.05 -1.17
N VAL A 155 13.12 -8.05 -0.55
CA VAL A 155 13.49 -8.05 0.86
C VAL A 155 14.98 -8.32 0.95
N GLU A 156 15.73 -7.40 1.55
CA GLU A 156 17.18 -7.51 1.71
C GLU A 156 17.91 -7.82 0.38
N GLY A 157 17.45 -7.20 -0.72
CA GLY A 157 18.00 -7.38 -2.07
C GLY A 157 17.50 -8.62 -2.83
N GLU A 158 16.75 -9.51 -2.20
CA GLU A 158 16.20 -10.74 -2.81
C GLU A 158 14.70 -10.62 -3.08
N LYS A 159 14.18 -11.37 -4.06
CA LYS A 159 12.73 -11.39 -4.30
C LYS A 159 12.03 -12.03 -3.09
N MET A 160 10.97 -11.39 -2.58
CA MET A 160 10.17 -11.99 -1.50
C MET A 160 9.54 -13.30 -1.98
N SER A 161 9.79 -14.40 -1.26
CA SER A 161 9.14 -15.68 -1.55
C SER A 161 9.02 -16.56 -0.31
N LYS A 162 7.91 -17.31 -0.20
CA LYS A 162 7.72 -18.30 0.87
C LYS A 162 8.84 -19.35 0.90
N SER A 163 9.37 -19.72 -0.27
CA SER A 163 10.43 -20.72 -0.41
C SER A 163 11.78 -20.27 0.14
N LEU A 164 12.09 -18.97 0.09
CA LEU A 164 13.32 -18.42 0.65
C LEU A 164 13.19 -18.10 2.15
N GLY A 165 11.98 -18.20 2.72
CA GLY A 165 11.73 -17.86 4.12
C GLY A 165 11.95 -16.38 4.46
N ASN A 166 12.11 -15.52 3.44
CA ASN A 166 12.39 -14.08 3.59
C ASN A 166 11.13 -13.21 3.51
N PHE A 167 9.94 -13.81 3.66
CA PHE A 167 8.70 -13.05 3.69
C PHE A 167 8.39 -12.65 5.14
N VAL A 168 7.95 -11.41 5.32
CA VAL A 168 7.43 -10.92 6.60
C VAL A 168 6.02 -10.40 6.34
N THR A 169 5.10 -10.74 7.22
CA THR A 169 3.72 -10.27 7.14
C THR A 169 3.57 -8.89 7.76
N VAL A 170 2.56 -8.14 7.33
CA VAL A 170 2.21 -6.86 7.96
C VAL A 170 1.89 -7.07 9.45
N HIS A 171 1.28 -8.19 9.82
CA HIS A 171 0.96 -8.51 11.21
C HIS A 171 2.22 -8.63 12.07
N GLU A 172 3.22 -9.39 11.62
CA GLU A 172 4.51 -9.53 12.31
C GLU A 172 5.25 -8.19 12.42
N LEU A 173 5.20 -7.34 11.38
CA LEU A 173 5.83 -6.02 11.45
C LEU A 173 5.18 -5.11 12.48
N LEU A 174 3.84 -5.16 12.61
CA LEU A 174 3.08 -4.34 13.57
C LEU A 174 3.34 -4.73 15.03
N GLU A 175 3.92 -5.91 15.30
CA GLU A 175 4.34 -6.28 16.65
C GLU A 175 5.54 -5.45 17.13
N SER A 176 6.38 -4.96 16.21
CA SER A 176 7.65 -4.28 16.52
C SER A 176 7.75 -2.84 16.00
N TRP A 177 6.90 -2.46 15.03
CA TRP A 177 7.00 -1.17 14.35
C TRP A 177 5.64 -0.47 14.27
N PRO A 178 5.59 0.87 14.43
CA PRO A 178 4.37 1.62 14.19
C PRO A 178 3.92 1.50 12.73
N GLY A 179 2.60 1.37 12.52
CA GLY A 179 2.01 1.25 11.20
C GLY A 179 2.37 2.40 10.25
N GLU A 180 2.46 3.64 10.76
CA GLU A 180 2.87 4.79 9.97
C GLU A 180 4.34 4.70 9.51
N ALA A 181 5.24 4.09 10.29
CA ALA A 181 6.63 3.89 9.88
C ALA A 181 6.72 2.89 8.73
N ILE A 182 5.95 1.79 8.82
CA ILE A 182 5.82 0.81 7.74
C ILE A 182 5.29 1.49 6.48
N ARG A 183 4.24 2.31 6.63
CA ARG A 183 3.64 3.05 5.52
C ARG A 183 4.62 4.02 4.87
N LEU A 184 5.30 4.87 5.66
CA LEU A 184 6.26 5.84 5.14
C LEU A 184 7.43 5.14 4.42
N ALA A 185 7.91 4.01 4.95
CA ALA A 185 8.92 3.19 4.29
C ALA A 185 8.43 2.67 2.92
N MET A 186 7.19 2.18 2.83
CA MET A 186 6.59 1.70 1.59
C MET A 186 6.47 2.79 0.52
N ILE A 187 6.09 4.01 0.91
CA ILE A 187 5.92 5.14 -0.03
C ILE A 187 7.21 5.95 -0.23
N GLY A 188 8.31 5.59 0.44
CA GLY A 188 9.60 6.27 0.32
C GLY A 188 10.30 6.04 -1.03
N THR A 189 9.86 5.04 -1.79
CA THR A 189 10.29 4.75 -3.15
C THR A 189 9.13 5.04 -4.10
N HIS A 190 9.43 5.58 -5.29
CA HIS A 190 8.41 5.85 -6.31
C HIS A 190 7.70 4.53 -6.70
N TYR A 191 6.36 4.54 -6.78
CA TYR A 191 5.58 3.29 -6.90
C TYR A 191 5.95 2.43 -8.12
N HIS A 192 6.37 3.03 -9.23
CA HIS A 192 6.90 2.33 -10.42
C HIS A 192 8.19 1.55 -10.20
N GLN A 193 9.00 1.90 -9.20
CA GLN A 193 10.30 1.27 -8.98
C GLN A 193 10.16 0.04 -8.07
N PRO A 194 11.01 -0.98 -8.24
CA PRO A 194 11.12 -2.05 -7.25
C PRO A 194 11.48 -1.47 -5.88
N ILE A 195 10.70 -1.83 -4.87
CA ILE A 195 10.95 -1.40 -3.50
C ILE A 195 11.89 -2.44 -2.86
N ASN A 196 13.02 -2.01 -2.32
CA ASN A 196 13.83 -2.87 -1.48
C ASN A 196 13.45 -2.65 -0.01
N TRP A 197 12.75 -3.62 0.56
CA TRP A 197 12.38 -3.65 1.96
C TRP A 197 13.58 -4.07 2.80
N THR A 198 14.03 -3.18 3.68
CA THR A 198 15.11 -3.44 4.64
C THR A 198 14.75 -2.87 6.00
N GLU A 199 15.30 -3.46 7.06
CA GLU A 199 15.14 -2.90 8.41
C GLU A 199 15.70 -1.47 8.49
N ASP A 200 16.76 -1.17 7.74
CA ASP A 200 17.36 0.17 7.69
C ASP A 200 16.42 1.22 7.09
N ASN A 201 15.73 0.90 5.98
CA ASN A 201 14.73 1.80 5.40
C ASN A 201 13.58 2.06 6.37
N LEU A 202 13.16 1.03 7.12
CA LEU A 202 12.11 1.16 8.13
C LEU A 202 12.56 2.03 9.32
N ARG A 203 13.82 1.88 9.76
CA ARG A 203 14.44 2.72 10.79
C ARG A 203 14.49 4.18 10.34
N GLN A 204 14.94 4.45 9.11
CA GLN A 204 15.00 5.80 8.55
C GLN A 204 13.60 6.45 8.44
N ALA A 205 12.59 5.66 8.08
CA ALA A 205 11.20 6.11 8.06
C ALA A 205 10.70 6.46 9.48
N LYS A 206 10.96 5.62 10.47
CA LYS A 206 10.65 5.88 11.88
C LYS A 206 11.35 7.16 12.37
N GLU A 207 12.64 7.34 12.09
CA GLU A 207 13.39 8.54 12.48
C GLU A 207 12.84 9.81 11.83
N SER A 208 12.39 9.72 10.58
CA SER A 208 11.73 10.84 9.89
C SER A 208 10.41 11.21 10.59
N LEU A 209 9.57 10.22 10.89
CA LEU A 209 8.33 10.44 11.64
C LEU A 209 8.60 10.98 13.04
N ASP A 210 9.61 10.49 13.77
CA ASP A 210 9.99 11.02 15.07
C ASP A 210 10.30 12.52 14.99
N ARG A 211 11.00 12.98 13.93
CA ARG A 211 11.24 14.41 13.73
C ARG A 211 9.95 15.19 13.46
N PHE A 212 9.04 14.61 12.69
CA PHE A 212 7.76 15.24 12.34
C PHE A 212 6.84 15.34 13.57
N TYR A 213 6.69 14.25 14.32
CA TYR A 213 5.94 14.22 15.56
C TYR A 213 6.57 15.10 16.64
N THR A 214 7.89 15.20 16.72
CA THR A 214 8.55 16.14 17.66
C THR A 214 8.11 17.57 17.40
N ALA A 215 8.04 17.99 16.13
CA ALA A 215 7.59 19.33 15.76
C ALA A 215 6.13 19.58 16.19
N LEU A 216 5.26 18.59 16.04
CA LEU A 216 3.86 18.66 16.49
C LEU A 216 3.75 18.68 18.03
N ARG A 217 4.49 17.81 18.74
CA ARG A 217 4.53 17.74 20.20
C ARG A 217 4.99 19.05 20.83
N GLN A 218 6.06 19.65 20.30
CA GLN A 218 6.59 20.95 20.74
C GLN A 218 5.70 22.15 20.38
N SER A 219 4.54 21.91 19.78
CA SER A 219 3.58 22.96 19.42
C SER A 219 2.15 22.59 19.76
N ALA A 220 1.98 21.78 20.80
CA ALA A 220 0.67 21.41 21.34
C ALA A 220 -0.18 22.65 21.68
N ASP A 221 0.44 23.75 22.13
CA ASP A 221 -0.22 25.03 22.46
C ASP A 221 -0.58 25.91 21.23
N VAL A 222 -0.10 25.52 20.04
CA VAL A 222 -0.37 26.23 18.79
C VAL A 222 -1.57 25.60 18.09
N THR A 223 -2.68 26.34 18.06
CA THR A 223 -3.83 25.99 17.23
C THR A 223 -3.47 26.16 15.74
N PRO A 224 -3.59 25.12 14.91
CA PRO A 224 -3.31 25.24 13.48
C PRO A 224 -4.34 26.12 12.78
N VAL A 225 -3.91 26.82 11.73
CA VAL A 225 -4.81 27.47 10.77
C VAL A 225 -5.17 26.45 9.69
N ASP A 226 -6.40 26.46 9.20
CA ASP A 226 -6.77 25.66 8.03
C ASP A 226 -6.06 26.22 6.79
N MET A 227 -5.20 25.39 6.19
CA MET A 227 -4.33 25.78 5.08
C MET A 227 -4.53 24.82 3.90
N PRO A 228 -4.45 25.32 2.66
CA PRO A 228 -4.41 24.44 1.51
C PRO A 228 -3.13 23.59 1.52
N VAL A 229 -3.15 22.47 0.80
CA VAL A 229 -1.96 21.64 0.59
C VAL A 229 -0.87 22.52 -0.07
N PRO A 230 0.36 22.52 0.46
CA PRO A 230 1.44 23.33 -0.09
C PRO A 230 1.73 23.01 -1.56
N ARG A 231 1.89 24.04 -2.39
CA ARG A 231 1.99 23.92 -3.85
C ARG A 231 3.08 22.95 -4.31
N LEU A 232 4.32 23.08 -3.80
CA LEU A 232 5.44 22.23 -4.24
C LEU A 232 5.23 20.76 -3.86
N PHE A 233 4.64 20.51 -2.69
CA PHE A 233 4.26 19.18 -2.26
C PHE A 233 3.17 18.57 -3.17
N LEU A 234 2.14 19.35 -3.49
CA LEU A 234 1.07 18.92 -4.39
C LEU A 234 1.57 18.68 -5.82
N GLU A 235 2.44 19.56 -6.33
CA GLU A 235 3.07 19.40 -7.65
C GLU A 235 3.88 18.11 -7.74
N ALA A 236 4.59 17.73 -6.67
CA ALA A 236 5.28 16.45 -6.61
C ALA A 236 4.30 15.25 -6.70
N LEU A 237 3.18 15.28 -5.99
CA LEU A 237 2.17 14.22 -6.09
C LEU A 237 1.44 14.21 -7.45
N CYS A 238 1.24 15.36 -8.08
CA CYS A 238 0.65 15.47 -9.41
C CYS A 238 1.57 14.97 -10.53
N ASP A 239 2.89 14.92 -10.28
CA ASP A 239 3.87 14.29 -11.15
C ASP A 239 3.92 12.78 -10.87
N ASP A 240 2.95 12.03 -11.38
CA ASP A 240 2.88 10.56 -11.29
C ASP A 240 3.06 10.01 -9.85
N LEU A 241 2.42 10.65 -8.87
CA LEU A 241 2.53 10.25 -7.45
C LEU A 241 3.99 10.15 -6.97
N ASN A 242 4.84 11.12 -7.30
CA ASN A 242 6.24 11.17 -6.87
C ASN A 242 6.37 11.42 -5.36
N THR A 243 6.06 10.39 -4.58
CA THR A 243 6.11 10.38 -3.12
C THR A 243 7.52 10.63 -2.57
N PRO A 244 8.64 10.19 -3.18
CA PRO A 244 9.98 10.58 -2.70
C PRO A 244 10.18 12.10 -2.70
N LEU A 245 9.77 12.78 -3.77
CA LEU A 245 9.87 14.24 -3.85
C LEU A 245 8.89 14.91 -2.89
N ALA A 246 7.66 14.39 -2.76
CA ALA A 246 6.70 14.89 -1.79
C ALA A 246 7.21 14.77 -0.34
N ILE A 247 7.87 13.67 0.02
CA ILE A 247 8.49 13.48 1.34
C ILE A 247 9.63 14.47 1.56
N ALA A 248 10.47 14.72 0.54
CA ALA A 248 11.51 15.74 0.61
C ALA A 248 10.92 17.14 0.87
N GLU A 249 9.84 17.50 0.19
CA GLU A 249 9.12 18.75 0.46
C GLU A 249 8.47 18.76 1.85
N PHE A 250 8.01 17.62 2.35
CA PHE A 250 7.50 17.49 3.71
C PHE A 250 8.57 17.81 4.77
N HIS A 251 9.80 17.32 4.59
CA HIS A 251 10.94 17.70 5.43
C HIS A 251 11.21 19.22 5.39
N ASN A 252 11.05 19.87 4.23
CA ASN A 252 11.20 21.32 4.11
C ASN A 252 10.10 22.08 4.89
N LEU A 253 8.86 21.59 4.86
CA LEU A 253 7.76 22.16 5.66
C LEU A 253 8.06 22.09 7.16
N VAL A 254 8.51 20.94 7.65
CA VAL A 254 8.89 20.77 9.07
C VAL A 254 10.09 21.66 9.43
N THR A 255 11.07 21.80 8.53
CA THR A 255 12.21 22.69 8.74
C THR A 255 11.77 24.17 8.83
N ARG A 256 10.84 24.60 7.97
CA ARG A 256 10.25 25.95 8.03
C ARG A 256 9.51 26.17 9.33
N PHE A 257 8.69 25.21 9.73
CA PHE A 257 7.93 25.25 10.97
C PHE A 257 8.86 25.42 12.19
N ASN A 258 9.94 24.65 12.27
CA ASN A 258 10.90 24.73 13.37
C ASN A 258 11.68 26.07 13.42
N LYS A 259 11.79 26.78 12.28
CA LYS A 259 12.42 28.11 12.20
C LYS A 259 11.46 29.27 12.45
N ALA A 260 10.15 29.02 12.48
CA ALA A 260 9.16 30.06 12.68
C ALA A 260 9.20 30.58 14.13
N GLU A 261 9.42 31.88 14.29
CA GLU A 261 9.55 32.51 15.61
C GLU A 261 8.20 33.04 16.10
N LYS A 262 7.33 33.47 15.19
CA LYS A 262 6.06 34.09 15.55
C LYS A 262 4.94 33.06 15.62
N LYS A 263 4.02 33.26 16.57
CA LYS A 263 2.89 32.35 16.81
C LYS A 263 2.02 32.14 15.56
N TYR A 264 1.76 33.18 14.77
CA TYR A 264 0.95 33.05 13.55
C TYR A 264 1.68 32.26 12.45
N GLU A 265 2.99 32.47 12.28
CA GLU A 265 3.82 31.74 11.30
C GLU A 265 3.87 30.25 11.65
N ARG A 266 3.94 29.91 12.94
CA ARG A 266 3.85 28.52 13.42
C ARG A 266 2.46 27.92 13.18
N ALA A 267 1.40 28.68 13.41
CA ALA A 267 0.03 28.20 13.21
C ALA A 267 -0.28 27.89 11.73
N GLU A 268 0.18 28.73 10.80
CA GLU A 268 0.08 28.49 9.36
C GLU A 268 0.93 27.29 8.94
N ALA A 269 2.20 27.23 9.34
CA ALA A 269 3.09 26.12 8.98
C ALA A 269 2.61 24.77 9.57
N LYS A 270 2.00 24.76 10.76
CA LYS A 270 1.35 23.57 11.32
C LYS A 270 0.16 23.13 10.46
N GLY A 271 -0.65 24.08 9.99
CA GLY A 271 -1.74 23.82 9.04
C GLY A 271 -1.26 23.17 7.74
N GLU A 272 -0.20 23.74 7.14
CA GLU A 272 0.44 23.20 5.94
C GLU A 272 0.94 21.75 6.13
N ILE A 273 1.60 21.47 7.26
CA ILE A 273 2.08 20.13 7.62
C ILE A 273 0.91 19.14 7.70
N LEU A 274 -0.17 19.48 8.43
CA LEU A 274 -1.32 18.60 8.60
C LEU A 274 -2.06 18.35 7.27
N ALA A 275 -2.19 19.38 6.43
CA ALA A 275 -2.80 19.24 5.10
C ALA A 275 -2.00 18.29 4.20
N ALA A 276 -0.66 18.40 4.20
CA ALA A 276 0.22 17.50 3.46
C ALA A 276 0.23 16.07 4.05
N ALA A 277 0.24 15.95 5.38
CA ALA A 277 0.31 14.68 6.09
C ALA A 277 -0.93 13.82 5.81
N LYS A 278 -2.10 14.45 5.74
CA LYS A 278 -3.36 13.82 5.36
C LYS A 278 -3.31 13.14 3.98
N LEU A 279 -2.60 13.72 3.00
CA LEU A 279 -2.49 13.10 1.68
C LEU A 279 -1.55 11.88 1.67
N LEU A 280 -0.53 11.85 2.53
CA LEU A 280 0.33 10.66 2.67
C LEU A 280 -0.28 9.62 3.61
N GLY A 281 -1.24 9.99 4.46
CA GLY A 281 -1.78 9.14 5.54
C GLY A 281 -0.74 8.91 6.63
N ILE A 282 -0.06 9.96 7.06
CA ILE A 282 0.90 9.97 8.18
C ILE A 282 0.52 11.10 9.16
N LEU A 283 1.11 11.08 10.35
CA LEU A 283 0.80 12.01 11.44
C LEU A 283 -0.66 11.93 11.91
N GLU A 284 -1.22 10.71 11.95
CA GLU A 284 -2.60 10.46 12.39
C GLU A 284 -2.69 10.18 13.90
N ALA A 285 -1.61 9.68 14.50
CA ALA A 285 -1.54 9.47 15.94
C ALA A 285 -1.44 10.79 16.72
N ASP A 286 -1.80 10.75 18.01
CA ASP A 286 -1.46 11.85 18.91
C ASP A 286 0.08 11.93 19.06
N PRO A 287 0.69 13.13 19.00
CA PRO A 287 2.14 13.25 19.10
C PRO A 287 2.73 12.77 20.43
N GLU A 288 1.98 12.83 21.53
CA GLU A 288 2.43 12.28 22.81
C GLU A 288 2.40 10.75 22.76
N ASP A 289 1.29 10.18 22.31
CA ASP A 289 1.11 8.73 22.17
C ASP A 289 2.16 8.09 21.26
N TRP A 290 2.56 8.78 20.18
CA TRP A 290 3.61 8.33 19.27
C TRP A 290 4.94 8.02 19.98
N PHE A 291 5.29 8.80 21.02
CA PHE A 291 6.55 8.63 21.75
C PHE A 291 6.41 7.78 23.00
N THR A 292 5.25 7.80 23.66
CA THR A 292 5.03 7.12 24.93
C THR A 292 4.46 5.71 24.76
N GLY A 293 3.96 5.38 23.56
CA GLY A 293 3.50 4.04 23.18
C GLY A 293 2.21 3.62 23.88
N SER A 294 1.23 4.53 23.97
CA SER A 294 -0.04 4.32 24.72
C SER A 294 0.19 3.76 26.13
N ALA A 295 1.20 4.28 26.84
CA ALA A 295 1.45 3.90 28.23
C ALA A 295 0.17 4.10 29.07
N GLY A 296 -0.13 3.15 29.95
CA GLY A 296 -1.26 3.30 30.86
C GLY A 296 -1.07 4.53 31.76
N GLU A 297 -2.18 5.17 32.18
CA GLU A 297 -2.13 6.38 33.02
C GLU A 297 -1.25 6.22 34.27
N ASP A 298 -1.28 5.04 34.89
CA ASP A 298 -0.47 4.72 36.08
C ASP A 298 1.04 4.70 35.78
N GLU A 299 1.45 4.15 34.62
CA GLU A 299 2.86 4.09 34.23
C GLU A 299 3.37 5.48 33.84
N ALA A 300 2.56 6.25 33.09
CA ALA A 300 2.90 7.62 32.73
C ALA A 300 3.07 8.48 33.99
N ALA A 301 2.15 8.37 34.96
CA ALA A 301 2.23 9.08 36.23
C ALA A 301 3.47 8.69 37.06
N GLU A 302 3.86 7.41 37.08
CA GLU A 302 5.08 6.94 37.74
C GLU A 302 6.34 7.56 37.10
N ILE A 303 6.40 7.58 35.76
CA ILE A 303 7.54 8.16 35.02
C ILE A 303 7.62 9.66 35.29
N ASP A 304 6.50 10.37 35.28
CA ASP A 304 6.45 11.81 35.56
C ASP A 304 6.88 12.13 37.00
N ASP A 305 6.52 11.29 37.97
CA ASP A 305 7.00 11.44 39.35
C ASP A 305 8.53 11.26 39.43
N LEU A 306 9.09 10.27 38.74
CA LEU A 306 10.54 10.08 38.65
C LEU A 306 11.24 11.27 37.97
N ILE A 307 10.63 11.86 36.95
CA ILE A 307 11.14 13.08 36.30
C ILE A 307 11.16 14.26 37.28
N ASN A 308 10.11 14.43 38.08
CA ASN A 308 10.05 15.47 39.11
C ASN A 308 11.11 15.26 40.20
N GLN A 309 11.26 14.03 40.70
CA GLN A 309 12.31 13.68 41.66
C GLN A 309 13.71 13.96 41.10
N ARG A 310 13.95 13.68 39.81
CA ARG A 310 15.20 14.01 39.13
C ARG A 310 15.41 15.53 39.05
N ALA A 311 14.37 16.30 38.74
CA ALA A 311 14.46 17.76 38.68
C ALA A 311 14.82 18.37 40.05
N ASP A 312 14.22 17.86 41.12
CA ASP A 312 14.54 18.26 42.50
C ASP A 312 15.97 17.87 42.90
N ALA A 313 16.43 16.67 42.53
CA ALA A 313 17.82 16.26 42.75
C ALA A 313 18.81 17.20 42.04
N LYS A 314 18.56 17.56 40.78
CA LYS A 314 19.38 18.55 40.03
C LYS A 314 19.37 19.91 40.72
N LYS A 315 18.22 20.39 41.19
CA LYS A 315 18.07 21.66 41.91
C LYS A 315 18.87 21.68 43.22
N ASN A 316 18.91 20.54 43.91
CA ASN A 316 19.68 20.34 45.14
C ASN A 316 21.15 19.98 44.90
N LYS A 317 21.62 19.98 43.64
CA LYS A 317 22.97 19.58 43.22
C LYS A 317 23.34 18.13 43.58
N ASP A 318 22.35 17.27 43.77
CA ASP A 318 22.52 15.82 43.91
C ASP A 318 22.52 15.18 42.52
N PHE A 319 23.66 15.32 41.84
CA PHE A 319 23.84 14.77 40.49
C PHE A 319 23.85 13.24 40.48
N ALA A 320 24.29 12.59 41.57
CA ALA A 320 24.34 11.14 41.66
C ALA A 320 22.93 10.53 41.63
N THR A 321 21.98 11.09 42.39
CA THR A 321 20.58 10.66 42.36
C THR A 321 19.93 10.99 41.01
N ALA A 322 20.18 12.17 40.44
CA ALA A 322 19.65 12.55 39.13
C ALA A 322 20.11 11.60 38.00
N ASP A 323 21.39 11.21 38.02
CA ASP A 323 21.95 10.28 37.04
C ASP A 323 21.43 8.85 37.26
N LYS A 324 21.25 8.44 38.51
CA LYS A 324 20.63 7.15 38.84
C LYS A 324 19.23 7.03 38.24
N ILE A 325 18.36 8.02 38.49
CA ILE A 325 16.98 8.01 37.96
C ILE A 325 16.98 7.95 36.43
N ARG A 326 17.85 8.74 35.77
CA ARG A 326 17.99 8.71 34.31
C ARG A 326 18.40 7.34 33.80
N ASN A 327 19.36 6.69 34.44
CA ASN A 327 19.86 5.39 34.03
C ASN A 327 18.84 4.28 34.29
N ASP A 328 18.11 4.35 35.41
CA ASP A 328 17.04 3.40 35.74
C ASP A 328 15.89 3.48 34.71
N LEU A 329 15.51 4.69 34.30
CA LEU A 329 14.53 4.89 33.23
C LEU A 329 15.05 4.41 31.88
N LEU A 330 16.31 4.70 31.54
CA LEU A 330 16.90 4.21 30.29
C LEU A 330 16.98 2.68 30.25
N ALA A 331 17.26 2.02 31.38
CA ALA A 331 17.25 0.57 31.49
C ALA A 331 15.85 -0.04 31.30
N ARG A 332 14.78 0.76 31.50
CA ARG A 332 13.38 0.41 31.18
C ARG A 332 13.00 0.76 29.73
N GLY A 333 13.94 1.19 28.90
CA GLY A 333 13.67 1.65 27.53
C GLY A 333 13.04 3.04 27.45
N ILE A 334 13.22 3.88 28.48
CA ILE A 334 12.67 5.25 28.53
C ILE A 334 13.82 6.26 28.43
N LEU A 335 13.86 7.01 27.34
CA LEU A 335 14.80 8.10 27.13
C LEU A 335 14.21 9.43 27.60
N LEU A 336 14.94 10.15 28.45
CA LEU A 336 14.60 11.52 28.86
C LEU A 336 15.21 12.56 27.93
N GLU A 337 14.43 13.56 27.56
CA GLU A 337 14.83 14.71 26.74
C GLU A 337 14.59 16.01 27.52
N ASP A 338 15.65 16.75 27.81
CA ASP A 338 15.59 18.01 28.55
C ASP A 338 15.39 19.19 27.57
N PHE A 339 14.30 19.94 27.73
CA PHE A 339 13.98 21.17 26.99
C PHE A 339 14.01 22.39 27.92
N LYS A 340 13.84 23.60 27.35
CA LYS A 340 13.82 24.85 28.14
C LYS A 340 12.68 24.90 29.15
N ASP A 341 11.54 24.31 28.81
CA ASP A 341 10.30 24.41 29.58
C ASP A 341 10.00 23.16 30.41
N GLY A 342 10.89 22.14 30.40
CA GLY A 342 10.71 20.91 31.15
C GLY A 342 11.51 19.72 30.59
N THR A 343 11.35 18.55 31.20
CA THR A 343 11.88 17.27 30.72
C THR A 343 10.72 16.46 30.18
N SER A 344 10.81 15.97 28.94
CA SER A 344 9.88 14.98 28.40
C SER A 344 10.55 13.62 28.30
N TRP A 345 9.77 12.60 27.93
CA TRP A 345 10.30 11.25 27.71
C TRP A 345 9.74 10.61 26.44
N LYS A 346 10.42 9.56 25.97
CA LYS A 346 9.98 8.68 24.89
C LYS A 346 10.50 7.26 25.10
N ARG A 347 9.81 6.27 24.53
CA ARG A 347 10.31 4.89 24.47
C ARG A 347 11.33 4.73 23.37
N VAL A 348 12.36 3.92 23.61
CA VAL A 348 13.46 3.62 22.68
C VAL A 348 13.71 2.14 22.52
#